data_AF-A0A958UJ36-F1
#
_entry.id   AF-A0A958UJ36-F1
#
_cell.length_a   1.000
_cell.length_b   1.000
_cell.length_c   1.000
_cell.angle_alpha   90.00
_cell.angle_beta   90.00
_cell.angle_gamma   90.00
#
_symmetry.space_group_name_H-M   'P 1'
#
loop_
_entity.id
_entity.type
_entity.pdbx_description
1 polymer ?
#
loop_
_entity_poly.entity_id
_entity_poly.type
_entity_poly.pdbx_seq_one_letter_code
_entity_poly.pdbx_strand_id
1 'polypeptide(L)' 'MKKLQFKIDINASAQKVYNTMLGIENIETYEQWTAEFNPTSTYEGNWDKGSKIYFVGTDENGKRGGMVSEIADNIPFKFV' A
#
# COMPACT_ATOMS: atom_id res chain seq x y z
N MET A 1 3.21 11.63 21.83
CA MET A 1 2.33 11.46 20.65
C MET A 1 1.05 10.76 21.08
N LYS A 2 -0.11 11.20 20.58
CA LYS A 2 -1.40 10.53 20.80
C LYS A 2 -1.54 9.37 19.82
N LYS A 3 -1.88 8.17 20.31
CA LYS A 3 -2.15 7.02 19.45
C LYS A 3 -3.62 7.06 19.02
N LEU A 4 -3.86 6.98 17.70
CA LEU A 4 -5.20 6.83 17.13
C LEU A 4 -5.39 5.37 16.74
N GLN A 5 -6.59 4.84 16.94
CA GLN A 5 -6.98 3.50 16.51
C GLN A 5 -8.31 3.58 15.76
N PHE A 6 -8.33 2.99 14.57
CA PHE A 6 -9.52 2.84 13.73
C PHE A 6 -9.87 1.36 13.61
N LYS A 7 -11.16 1.03 13.53
CA LYS A 7 -11.65 -0.34 13.39
C LYS A 7 -12.84 -0.37 12.45
N ILE A 8 -12.86 -1.37 11.59
CA ILE A 8 -13.97 -1.70 10.69
C ILE A 8 -13.98 -3.22 10.49
N ASP A 9 -15.17 -3.80 10.36
CA ASP A 9 -15.34 -5.20 10.00
C ASP A 9 -15.55 -5.32 8.48
N ILE A 10 -14.74 -6.14 7.82
CA ILE A 10 -14.83 -6.38 6.38
C ILE A 10 -15.32 -7.81 6.17
N ASN A 11 -16.43 -7.97 5.45
CA ASN A 11 -16.98 -9.28 5.11
C ASN A 11 -16.20 -9.96 3.95
N ALA A 12 -14.94 -10.31 4.21
CA ALA A 12 -14.04 -10.98 3.28
C ALA A 12 -12.98 -11.79 4.05
N SER A 13 -12.33 -12.75 3.37
CA SER A 13 -11.20 -13.46 3.96
C SER A 13 -9.99 -12.52 4.14
N ALA A 14 -9.16 -12.80 5.15
CA ALA A 14 -7.94 -12.03 5.38
C ALA A 14 -6.98 -12.05 4.17
N GLN A 15 -6.96 -13.16 3.43
CA GLN A 15 -6.21 -13.26 2.18
C GLN A 15 -6.69 -12.27 1.12
N LYS A 16 -8.02 -12.18 0.92
CA LYS A 16 -8.58 -11.23 -0.04
C LYS A 16 -8.25 -9.79 0.35
N VAL A 17 -8.41 -9.44 1.63
CA VAL A 17 -8.08 -8.09 2.13
C VAL A 17 -6.60 -7.78 1.90
N TYR A 18 -5.70 -8.68 2.29
CA TYR A 18 -4.27 -8.50 2.12
C TYR A 18 -3.86 -8.33 0.64
N ASN A 19 -4.34 -9.20 -0.24
CA ASN A 19 -4.05 -9.12 -1.68
C ASN A 19 -4.60 -7.83 -2.30
N THR A 20 -5.82 -7.41 -1.93
CA THR A 20 -6.43 -6.17 -2.42
C THR A 20 -5.70 -4.92 -1.91
N MET A 21 -5.39 -4.88 -0.60
CA MET A 21 -4.75 -3.73 0.02
C MET A 21 -3.32 -3.51 -0.46
N LEU A 22 -2.55 -4.58 -0.65
CA LEU A 22 -1.14 -4.49 -1.07
C LEU A 22 -0.91 -4.71 -2.56
N GLY A 23 -1.96 -5.04 -3.33
CA GLY A 23 -1.84 -5.28 -4.78
C GLY A 23 -0.90 -6.44 -5.14
N ILE A 24 -0.84 -7.48 -4.30
CA ILE A 24 0.15 -8.58 -4.42
C ILE A 24 0.02 -9.35 -5.73
N GLU A 25 -1.23 -9.64 -6.13
CA GLU A 25 -1.52 -10.36 -7.38
C GLU A 25 -1.87 -9.41 -8.52
N ASN A 26 -2.48 -8.26 -8.19
CA ASN A 26 -2.82 -7.21 -9.14
C ASN A 26 -2.55 -5.84 -8.49
N ILE A 27 -1.56 -5.11 -9.00
CA ILE A 27 -1.19 -3.79 -8.49
C ILE A 27 -2.34 -2.78 -8.59
N GLU A 28 -3.24 -2.93 -9.58
CA GLU A 28 -4.37 -2.02 -9.82
C GLU A 28 -5.29 -1.91 -8.60
N THR A 29 -5.38 -2.94 -7.75
CA THR A 29 -6.21 -2.85 -6.55
C THR A 29 -5.63 -1.89 -5.52
N TYR A 30 -4.30 -1.85 -5.38
CA TYR A 30 -3.59 -0.86 -4.56
C TYR A 30 -3.79 0.54 -5.14
N GLU A 31 -3.55 0.69 -6.44
CA GLU A 31 -3.69 1.97 -7.16
C GLU A 31 -5.11 2.52 -7.05
N GLN A 32 -6.13 1.66 -7.13
CA GLN A 32 -7.53 2.05 -7.03
C GLN A 32 -7.88 2.67 -5.67
N TRP A 33 -7.49 2.06 -4.55
CA TRP A 33 -7.83 2.63 -3.24
C TRP A 33 -6.93 3.81 -2.88
N THR A 34 -5.69 3.83 -3.38
CA THR A 34 -4.77 4.96 -3.17
C THR A 34 -5.04 6.16 -4.07
N ALA A 35 -5.86 5.99 -5.13
CA ALA A 35 -6.28 7.06 -6.01
C ALA A 35 -6.98 8.23 -5.28
N GLU A 36 -7.61 7.97 -4.13
CA GLU A 36 -8.20 9.00 -3.28
C GLU A 36 -7.16 10.01 -2.76
N PHE A 37 -5.90 9.59 -2.60
CA PHE A 37 -4.80 10.46 -2.19
C PHE A 37 -4.10 11.10 -3.39
N ASN A 38 -3.83 10.31 -4.43
CA ASN A 38 -3.32 10.78 -5.71
C ASN A 38 -3.70 9.76 -6.81
N PRO A 39 -4.35 10.16 -7.93
CA PRO A 39 -4.83 9.26 -8.99
C PRO A 39 -3.75 8.43 -9.69
N THR A 40 -2.48 8.80 -9.52
CA THR A 40 -1.31 8.13 -10.12
C THR A 40 -0.48 7.36 -9.10
N SER A 41 -1.03 7.19 -7.89
CA SER A 41 -0.36 6.47 -6.79
C SER A 41 -0.07 5.03 -7.18
N THR A 42 1.15 4.58 -6.95
CA THR A 42 1.59 3.19 -7.08
C THR A 42 2.81 2.94 -6.19
N TYR A 43 3.38 1.74 -6.22
CA TYR A 43 4.66 1.46 -5.57
C TYR A 43 5.63 0.70 -6.47
N GLU A 44 6.92 0.86 -6.19
CA GLU A 44 8.00 0.13 -6.83
C GLU A 44 8.86 -0.55 -5.76
N GLY A 45 9.09 -1.86 -5.91
CA GLY A 45 9.83 -2.68 -4.94
C GLY A 45 9.09 -3.97 -4.64
N ASN A 46 9.37 -4.55 -3.48
CA ASN A 46 8.68 -5.74 -2.97
C ASN A 46 8.39 -5.60 -1.48
N TRP A 47 7.50 -6.47 -0.99
CA TRP A 47 7.06 -6.50 0.40
C TRP A 47 7.87 -7.47 1.27
N ASP A 48 9.08 -7.85 0.87
CA ASP A 48 9.94 -8.71 1.68
C ASP A 48 10.54 -7.91 2.84
N LYS A 49 10.70 -8.55 4.00
CA LYS A 49 11.27 -7.90 5.19
C LYS A 49 12.69 -7.37 4.91
N GLY A 50 12.92 -6.11 5.28
CA GLY A 50 14.16 -5.37 5.06
C GLY A 50 14.31 -4.81 3.65
N SER A 51 13.37 -5.07 2.74
CA SER A 51 13.44 -4.51 1.40
C SER A 51 13.15 -3.01 1.38
N LYS A 52 13.83 -2.32 0.48
CA LYS A 52 13.51 -0.94 0.11
C LYS A 52 12.29 -0.93 -0.82
N ILE A 53 11.35 -0.03 -0.54
CA ILE A 53 10.16 0.19 -1.36
C ILE A 53 9.93 1.69 -1.58
N TYR A 54 9.43 2.05 -2.75
CA TYR A 54 9.07 3.41 -3.12
C TYR A 54 7.56 3.51 -3.27
N PHE A 55 6.90 4.38 -2.51
CA PHE A 55 5.50 4.74 -2.72
C PHE A 55 5.45 6.05 -3.48
N VAL A 56 4.92 6.04 -4.70
CA VAL A 56 5.10 7.15 -5.65
C VAL A 56 3.81 7.56 -6.34
N GLY A 57 3.80 8.78 -6.84
CA GLY A 57 2.82 9.29 -7.80
C GLY A 57 3.44 10.44 -8.60
N THR A 58 2.63 11.11 -9.41
CA THR A 58 3.03 12.31 -10.15
C THR A 58 2.27 13.53 -9.68
N ASP A 59 2.91 14.70 -9.77
CA ASP A 59 2.24 15.99 -9.62
C ASP A 59 1.51 16.43 -10.89
N GLU A 60 0.89 17.62 -10.86
CA GLU A 60 0.17 18.23 -11.98
C GLU A 60 1.02 18.45 -13.24
N ASN A 61 2.34 18.50 -13.11
CA ASN A 61 3.29 18.66 -14.21
C ASN A 61 3.85 17.32 -14.71
N GLY A 62 3.33 16.19 -14.19
CA GLY A 62 3.81 14.85 -14.49
C GLY A 62 5.14 14.50 -13.82
N LYS A 63 5.63 15.32 -12.89
CA LYS A 63 6.89 15.04 -12.20
C LYS A 63 6.64 13.98 -11.12
N ARG A 64 7.45 12.92 -11.16
CA ARG A 64 7.37 11.82 -10.19
C ARG A 64 7.92 12.25 -8.83
N GLY A 65 7.20 11.91 -7.76
CA GLY A 65 7.56 12.14 -6.37
C GLY A 65 6.92 11.12 -5.44
N GLY A 66 7.28 11.15 -4.15
CA GLY A 66 6.72 10.22 -3.17
C GLY A 66 7.60 9.99 -1.94
N MET A 67 7.47 8.79 -1.36
CA MET A 67 8.13 8.35 -0.14
C MET A 67 9.03 7.14 -0.42
N VAL A 68 10.18 7.11 0.25
CA VAL A 68 11.07 5.93 0.29
C VAL A 68 10.96 5.31 1.68
N SER A 69 10.75 3.99 1.73
CA SER A 69 10.56 3.24 2.96
C SER A 69 11.34 1.92 2.96
N GLU A 70 11.46 1.32 4.15
CA GLU A 70 11.94 -0.05 4.35
C GLU A 70 10.81 -0.88 4.96
N ILE A 71 10.61 -2.10 4.47
CA ILE A 71 9.59 -3.02 4.98
C ILE A 71 10.07 -3.62 6.30
N ALA A 72 9.52 -3.16 7.42
CA ALA A 72 9.90 -3.67 8.75
C ALA A 72 9.54 -5.15 8.96
N ASP A 73 8.36 -5.57 8.49
CA ASP A 73 7.93 -6.97 8.44
C ASP A 73 6.76 -7.11 7.47
N ASN A 74 6.52 -8.34 7.01
CA ASN A 74 5.34 -8.68 6.24
C ASN A 74 4.98 -10.15 6.50
N ILE A 75 3.84 -10.37 7.17
CA ILE A 75 3.33 -11.70 7.45
C ILE A 75 2.03 -11.86 6.65
N PRO A 76 2.06 -12.57 5.51
CA PRO A 76 0.93 -12.66 4.60
C PRO A 76 -0.37 -13.06 5.30
N PHE A 77 -1.45 -12.38 4.92
CA PHE A 77 -2.82 -12.65 5.38
C PHE A 77 -3.04 -12.47 6.89
N LYS A 78 -2.08 -11.89 7.62
CA LYS A 78 -2.15 -11.65 9.06
C LYS A 78 -2.19 -10.17 9.39
N PHE A 79 -1.36 -9.37 8.70
CA PHE A 79 -1.27 -7.94 8.89
C PHE A 79 -1.16 -7.23 7.53
N VAL A 80 -1.80 -6.06 7.46
CA VAL A 80 -1.64 -5.04 6.42
C VAL A 80 -1.92 -3.68 7.05
#